data_AF-A0A072UUW2-F1
#
_entry.id   AF-A0A072UUW2-F1
#
_cell.length_a   1.000
_cell.length_b   1.000
_cell.length_c   1.000
_cell.angle_alpha   90.00
_cell.angle_beta   90.00
_cell.angle_gamma   90.00
#
_symmetry.space_group_name_H-M   'P 1'
#
loop_
_entity.id
_entity.type
_entity.pdbx_description
1 polymer ?
#
loop_
_entity_poly.entity_id
_entity_poly.type
_entity_poly.pdbx_seq_one_letter_code
_entity_poly.pdbx_strand_id
1 'polypeptide(L)'
;MPKFMRPYIEGIVDVIGDGHCGFRAISEHVGLTEESHVMVRRALIKELKEHRNKYIEVNASEDRYNYILDGLLPPKNPSSFAPPDKWLTFPDMGHIVASCYNRLVVEMTTLDIGVSENFFPLRGAPPINPKSNMICLALIPNHFVLLSLKDGCPLPPSSTEWRNHRSDEAKT
;
A
#
# COMPACT_ATOMS: atom_id res chain seq x y z
N MET A 1 -4.77 -9.10 11.75
CA MET A 1 -4.60 -7.90 12.62
C MET A 1 -4.19 -8.22 14.07
N PRO A 2 -3.14 -7.57 14.61
CA PRO A 2 -2.64 -7.80 15.97
C PRO A 2 -3.66 -7.42 17.05
N LYS A 3 -3.80 -8.25 18.11
CA LYS A 3 -4.79 -8.02 19.18
C LYS A 3 -4.58 -6.67 19.90
N PHE A 4 -3.34 -6.23 20.06
CA PHE A 4 -3.01 -4.97 20.74
C PHE A 4 -3.49 -3.72 19.99
N MET A 5 -3.76 -3.81 18.69
CA MET A 5 -4.23 -2.68 17.88
C MET A 5 -5.72 -2.41 18.05
N ARG A 6 -6.52 -3.40 18.49
CA ARG A 6 -7.98 -3.30 18.58
C ARG A 6 -8.50 -2.05 19.31
N PRO A 7 -7.91 -1.62 20.45
CA PRO A 7 -8.37 -0.42 21.15
C PRO A 7 -8.18 0.89 20.36
N TYR A 8 -7.32 0.89 19.35
CA TYR A 8 -6.97 2.03 18.53
C TYR A 8 -7.77 2.11 17.23
N ILE A 9 -8.66 1.16 16.95
CA ILE A 9 -9.47 1.18 15.73
C ILE A 9 -10.73 2.00 15.99
N GLU A 10 -10.95 3.00 15.15
CA GLU A 10 -12.17 3.83 15.15
C GLU A 10 -13.19 3.34 14.14
N GLY A 11 -12.72 2.75 13.04
CA GLY A 11 -13.57 2.31 11.95
C GLY A 11 -12.89 1.25 11.08
N ILE A 12 -13.71 0.44 10.43
CA ILE A 12 -13.31 -0.54 9.44
C ILE A 12 -14.22 -0.34 8.24
N VAL A 13 -13.63 -0.13 7.06
CA VAL A 13 -14.35 -0.17 5.79
C VAL A 13 -14.02 -1.50 5.12
N ASP A 14 -15.03 -2.36 5.04
CA ASP A 14 -14.97 -3.63 4.35
C ASP A 14 -15.40 -3.44 2.89
N VAL A 15 -14.46 -3.65 1.98
CA VAL A 15 -14.66 -3.52 0.53
C VAL A 15 -14.95 -4.88 -0.11
N ILE A 16 -15.35 -4.89 -1.38
CA ILE A 16 -15.60 -6.14 -2.11
C ILE A 16 -14.34 -7.03 -2.15
N GLY A 17 -14.52 -8.30 -1.74
CA GLY A 17 -13.49 -9.33 -1.70
C GLY A 17 -13.35 -10.11 -3.01
N ASP A 18 -13.04 -9.43 -4.11
CA ASP A 18 -12.90 -10.02 -5.46
C ASP A 18 -11.44 -10.11 -5.94
N GLY A 19 -10.48 -10.05 -5.02
CA GLY A 19 -9.05 -9.96 -5.33
C GLY A 19 -8.57 -8.56 -5.75
N HIS A 20 -9.49 -7.57 -5.86
CA HIS A 20 -9.14 -6.15 -6.01
C HIS A 20 -9.19 -5.37 -4.69
N CYS A 21 -9.56 -6.01 -3.58
CA CYS A 21 -9.78 -5.40 -2.26
C CYS A 21 -8.69 -4.41 -1.83
N GLY A 22 -7.41 -4.71 -2.02
CA GLY A 22 -6.33 -3.76 -1.67
C GLY A 22 -6.42 -2.44 -2.45
N PHE A 23 -6.68 -2.52 -3.75
CA PHE A 23 -6.85 -1.34 -4.61
C PHE A 23 -8.19 -0.62 -4.35
N ARG A 24 -9.25 -1.38 -4.05
CA ARG A 24 -10.57 -0.85 -3.66
C ARG A 24 -10.49 -0.06 -2.36
N ALA A 25 -9.80 -0.60 -1.36
CA ALA A 25 -9.56 0.06 -0.06
C ALA A 25 -8.76 1.36 -0.22
N ILE A 26 -7.73 1.36 -1.08
CA ILE A 26 -6.99 2.59 -1.41
C ILE A 26 -7.91 3.61 -2.10
N SER A 27 -8.77 3.15 -3.02
CA SER A 27 -9.72 3.99 -3.75
C SER A 27 -10.67 4.74 -2.80
N GLU A 28 -11.28 4.00 -1.86
CA GLU A 28 -12.12 4.56 -0.79
C GLU A 28 -11.35 5.59 0.05
N HIS A 29 -10.12 5.27 0.46
CA HIS A 29 -9.31 6.18 1.27
C HIS A 29 -8.96 7.51 0.57
N VAL A 30 -8.78 7.50 -0.75
CA VAL A 30 -8.48 8.72 -1.52
C VAL A 30 -9.73 9.50 -1.93
N GLY A 31 -10.90 9.16 -1.36
CA GLY A 31 -12.15 9.87 -1.56
C GLY A 31 -12.88 9.50 -2.86
N LEU A 32 -12.55 8.35 -3.45
CA LEU A 32 -13.28 7.77 -4.57
C LEU A 32 -14.14 6.61 -4.07
N THR A 33 -14.88 5.98 -4.97
CA THR A 33 -15.61 4.73 -4.67
C THR A 33 -14.71 3.52 -4.88
N GLU A 34 -15.02 2.39 -4.24
CA GLU A 34 -14.29 1.13 -4.45
C GLU A 34 -14.27 0.69 -5.93
N GLU A 35 -15.32 0.99 -6.69
CA GLU A 35 -15.39 0.73 -8.15
C GLU A 35 -14.31 1.48 -8.96
N SER A 36 -13.71 2.52 -8.38
CA SER A 36 -12.61 3.27 -9.01
C SER A 36 -11.23 2.62 -8.84
N HIS A 37 -11.15 1.38 -8.32
CA HIS A 37 -9.89 0.65 -8.11
C HIS A 37 -8.98 0.53 -9.35
N VAL A 38 -9.56 0.55 -10.57
CA VAL A 38 -8.80 0.55 -11.83
C VAL A 38 -7.95 1.82 -11.97
N MET A 39 -8.44 2.97 -11.48
CA MET A 39 -7.69 4.22 -11.47
C MET A 39 -6.50 4.16 -10.53
N VAL A 40 -6.66 3.52 -9.36
CA VAL A 40 -5.55 3.27 -8.43
C VAL A 40 -4.45 2.47 -9.12
N ARG A 41 -4.78 1.34 -9.76
CA ARG A 41 -3.78 0.55 -10.51
C ARG A 41 -3.05 1.38 -11.57
N ARG A 42 -3.78 2.18 -12.35
CA ARG A 42 -3.18 3.06 -13.37
C ARG A 42 -2.21 4.08 -12.76
N ALA A 43 -2.57 4.67 -11.62
CA ALA A 43 -1.72 5.61 -10.91
C ALA A 43 -0.42 4.94 -10.41
N LEU A 44 -0.52 3.74 -9.84
CA LEU A 44 0.65 2.98 -9.37
C LEU A 44 1.56 2.54 -10.52
N ILE A 45 0.99 2.10 -11.65
CA ILE A 45 1.76 1.78 -12.85
C ILE A 45 2.50 3.02 -13.38
N LYS A 46 1.84 4.18 -13.37
CA LYS A 46 2.44 5.44 -13.79
C LYS A 46 3.62 5.82 -12.90
N GLU A 47 3.44 5.81 -11.57
CA GLU A 47 4.50 6.05 -10.58
C GLU A 47 5.70 5.11 -10.82
N LEU A 48 5.43 3.81 -10.96
CA LEU A 48 6.47 2.80 -11.15
C LEU A 48 7.27 3.04 -12.44
N LYS A 49 6.60 3.38 -13.55
CA LYS A 49 7.23 3.63 -14.85
C LYS A 49 8.00 4.95 -14.91
N GLU A 50 7.44 6.02 -14.35
CA GLU A 50 8.09 7.35 -14.33
C GLU A 50 9.38 7.33 -13.48
N HIS A 51 9.49 6.39 -12.54
CA HIS A 51 10.61 6.28 -11.62
C HIS A 51 11.30 4.91 -11.66
N ARG A 52 11.29 4.26 -12.84
CA ARG A 52 11.80 2.91 -13.08
C ARG A 52 13.15 2.63 -12.41
N ASN A 53 14.16 3.47 -12.67
CA ASN A 53 15.52 3.22 -12.16
C ASN A 53 15.55 3.21 -10.62
N LYS A 54 14.74 4.06 -9.98
CA LYS A 54 14.67 4.10 -8.53
C LYS A 54 14.00 2.84 -7.96
N TYR A 55 12.95 2.36 -8.62
CA TYR A 55 12.30 1.13 -8.19
C TYR A 55 13.16 -0.10 -8.47
N ILE A 56 13.93 -0.16 -9.56
CA ILE A 56 14.91 -1.25 -9.75
C ILE A 56 15.93 -1.30 -8.61
N GLU A 57 16.41 -0.15 -8.14
CA GLU A 57 17.32 -0.05 -6.99
C GLU A 57 16.64 -0.58 -5.70
N VAL A 58 15.44 -0.10 -5.39
CA VAL A 58 14.66 -0.50 -4.20
C VAL A 58 14.26 -1.98 -4.25
N ASN A 59 13.93 -2.49 -5.43
CA ASN A 59 13.53 -3.87 -5.65
C ASN A 59 14.73 -4.81 -5.90
N ALA A 60 15.95 -4.29 -5.75
CA ALA A 60 17.25 -4.97 -5.91
C ALA A 60 17.52 -5.62 -7.28
N SER A 61 16.57 -5.65 -8.22
CA SER A 61 16.75 -6.22 -9.56
C SER A 61 15.69 -5.75 -10.55
N GLU A 62 16.03 -5.80 -11.84
CA GLU A 62 15.09 -5.55 -12.93
C GLU A 62 14.01 -6.64 -13.04
N ASP A 63 14.35 -7.90 -12.76
CA ASP A 63 13.38 -9.00 -12.75
C ASP A 63 12.30 -8.79 -11.67
N ARG A 64 12.69 -8.34 -10.48
CA ARG A 64 11.73 -8.02 -9.42
C ARG A 64 10.86 -6.83 -9.78
N TYR A 65 11.43 -5.80 -10.40
CA TYR A 65 10.66 -4.67 -10.94
C TYR A 65 9.61 -5.15 -11.96
N ASN A 66 9.99 -6.01 -12.91
CA ASN A 66 9.10 -6.52 -13.94
C ASN A 66 8.00 -7.41 -13.36
N TYR A 67 8.31 -8.23 -12.36
CA TYR A 67 7.33 -9.01 -11.61
C TYR A 67 6.25 -8.12 -10.96
N ILE A 68 6.67 -7.05 -10.28
CA ILE A 68 5.73 -6.13 -9.62
C ILE A 68 4.90 -5.34 -10.64
N LEU A 69 5.54 -4.89 -11.73
CA LEU A 69 4.84 -4.22 -12.81
C LEU A 69 3.77 -5.12 -13.41
N ASP A 70 4.08 -6.40 -13.68
CA ASP A 70 3.10 -7.36 -14.18
C ASP A 70 1.94 -7.57 -13.21
N GLY A 71 2.20 -7.68 -11.91
CA GLY A 71 1.15 -7.83 -10.89
C GLY A 71 0.19 -6.63 -10.81
N LEU A 72 0.67 -5.43 -11.16
CA LEU A 72 -0.16 -4.23 -11.23
C LEU A 72 -1.03 -4.18 -12.51
N LEU A 73 -0.60 -4.82 -13.60
CA LEU A 73 -1.36 -4.82 -14.86
C LEU A 73 -2.76 -5.41 -14.65
N PRO A 74 -3.81 -4.84 -15.27
CA PRO A 74 -5.17 -5.36 -15.15
C PRO A 74 -5.26 -6.84 -15.58
N PRO A 75 -6.12 -7.64 -14.94
CA PRO A 75 -6.38 -8.99 -15.41
C PRO A 75 -6.97 -8.98 -16.82
N LYS A 76 -6.73 -10.05 -17.58
CA LYS A 76 -7.23 -10.19 -18.96
C LYS A 76 -8.75 -10.05 -19.06
N ASN A 77 -9.47 -10.49 -18.01
CA ASN A 77 -10.90 -10.29 -17.87
C ASN A 77 -11.17 -9.37 -16.66
N PRO A 78 -11.46 -8.08 -16.88
CA PRO A 78 -11.64 -7.11 -15.80
C PRO A 78 -12.94 -7.28 -15.02
N SER A 79 -13.89 -8.08 -15.51
CA SER A 79 -15.20 -8.32 -14.87
C SER A 79 -15.21 -9.57 -13.98
N SER A 80 -14.08 -10.26 -13.86
CA SER A 80 -13.92 -11.44 -13.02
C SER A 80 -13.02 -11.14 -11.83
N PHE A 81 -13.08 -12.01 -10.82
CA PHE A 81 -12.16 -12.00 -9.69
C PHE A 81 -10.71 -11.91 -10.17
N ALA A 82 -9.93 -11.03 -9.54
CA ALA A 82 -8.51 -10.93 -9.82
C ALA A 82 -7.81 -12.21 -9.34
N PRO A 83 -7.01 -12.86 -10.20
CA PRO A 83 -6.19 -13.98 -9.78
C PRO A 83 -5.07 -13.50 -8.83
N PRO A 84 -4.50 -14.39 -7.99
CA PRO A 84 -3.53 -14.02 -6.97
C PRO A 84 -2.29 -13.26 -7.47
N ASP A 85 -1.83 -13.54 -8.69
CA ASP A 85 -0.72 -12.84 -9.33
C ASP A 85 -1.02 -11.35 -9.61
N LYS A 86 -2.30 -10.95 -9.55
CA LYS A 86 -2.73 -9.56 -9.74
C LYS A 86 -3.13 -8.87 -8.44
N TRP A 87 -2.97 -9.49 -7.27
CA TRP A 87 -3.33 -8.86 -5.99
C TRP A 87 -2.38 -7.73 -5.62
N LEU A 88 -2.84 -6.82 -4.74
CA LEU A 88 -1.94 -5.89 -4.06
C LEU A 88 -1.09 -6.69 -3.08
N THR A 89 0.23 -6.52 -3.12
CA THR A 89 1.15 -7.27 -2.24
C THR A 89 2.04 -6.34 -1.41
N PHE A 90 2.28 -6.75 -0.18
CA PHE A 90 3.31 -6.17 0.69
C PHE A 90 4.43 -7.19 0.92
N PRO A 91 5.69 -6.74 1.07
CA PRO A 91 6.14 -5.34 1.09
C PRO A 91 6.28 -4.70 -0.31
N ASP A 92 6.20 -5.49 -1.39
CA ASP A 92 6.55 -5.09 -2.76
C ASP A 92 5.94 -3.77 -3.24
N MET A 93 4.64 -3.56 -2.99
CA MET A 93 3.91 -2.41 -3.52
C MET A 93 3.75 -1.28 -2.49
N GLY A 94 4.19 -1.47 -1.24
CA GLY A 94 3.97 -0.50 -0.16
C GLY A 94 4.59 0.86 -0.44
N HIS A 95 5.85 0.90 -0.86
CA HIS A 95 6.53 2.14 -1.24
C HIS A 95 5.98 2.78 -2.51
N ILE A 96 5.40 1.98 -3.42
CA ILE A 96 4.77 2.50 -4.65
C ILE A 96 3.50 3.25 -4.27
N VAL A 97 2.63 2.65 -3.44
CA VAL A 97 1.41 3.31 -2.95
C VAL A 97 1.76 4.57 -2.15
N ALA A 98 2.73 4.46 -1.24
CA ALA A 98 3.13 5.59 -0.40
C ALA A 98 3.63 6.78 -1.23
N SER A 99 4.50 6.51 -2.21
CA SER A 99 5.08 7.56 -3.07
C SER A 99 4.04 8.15 -4.03
N CYS A 100 3.20 7.31 -4.64
CA CYS A 100 2.16 7.73 -5.58
C CYS A 100 1.16 8.73 -4.95
N TYR A 101 0.77 8.48 -3.70
CA TYR A 101 -0.20 9.34 -3.00
C TYR A 101 0.43 10.34 -2.03
N ASN A 102 1.77 10.34 -1.90
CA ASN A 102 2.53 11.08 -0.89
C ASN A 102 1.93 10.93 0.53
N ARG A 103 1.67 9.67 0.93
CA ARG A 103 1.06 9.31 2.21
C ARG A 103 1.81 8.18 2.87
N LEU A 104 1.80 8.15 4.20
CA LEU A 104 2.21 6.97 4.96
C LEU A 104 1.24 5.83 4.67
N VAL A 105 1.78 4.68 4.28
CA VAL A 105 1.01 3.43 4.15
C VAL A 105 1.37 2.52 5.31
N VAL A 106 0.38 1.97 5.97
CA VAL A 106 0.54 1.07 7.11
C VAL A 106 -0.12 -0.25 6.78
N GLU A 107 0.67 -1.33 6.76
CA GLU A 107 0.16 -2.68 6.67
C GLU A 107 -0.03 -3.24 8.09
N MET A 108 -1.24 -3.71 8.37
CA MET A 108 -1.61 -4.35 9.64
C MET A 108 -2.01 -5.81 9.40
N THR A 109 -1.11 -6.74 9.69
CA THR A 109 -1.36 -8.17 9.50
C THR A 109 -1.13 -8.96 10.79
N THR A 110 -1.57 -10.22 10.84
CA THR A 110 -1.21 -11.11 11.96
C THR A 110 0.09 -11.87 11.65
N LEU A 111 0.79 -12.32 12.69
CA LEU A 111 2.07 -13.04 12.56
C LEU A 111 1.98 -14.36 11.79
N ASP A 112 0.78 -14.97 11.69
CA ASP A 112 0.53 -16.16 10.86
C ASP A 112 0.48 -15.84 9.36
N ILE A 113 0.26 -14.58 8.98
CA ILE A 113 0.20 -14.13 7.59
C ILE A 113 1.51 -13.43 7.20
N GLY A 114 2.03 -12.56 8.06
CA GLY A 114 3.23 -11.78 7.77
C GLY A 114 3.63 -10.85 8.92
N VAL A 115 4.43 -9.83 8.59
CA VAL A 115 4.88 -8.83 9.56
C VAL A 115 4.22 -7.51 9.23
N SER A 116 3.64 -6.84 10.23
CA SER A 116 3.09 -5.49 10.04
C SER A 116 4.24 -4.50 9.85
N GLU A 117 4.13 -3.64 8.85
CA GLU A 117 5.18 -2.70 8.47
C GLU A 117 4.55 -1.37 8.01
N ASN A 118 5.29 -0.27 8.13
CA ASN A 118 4.91 1.01 7.54
C ASN A 118 5.86 1.40 6.40
N PHE A 119 5.29 2.03 5.38
CA PHE A 119 5.93 2.42 4.14
C PHE A 119 5.73 3.91 3.96
N PHE A 120 6.83 4.64 4.00
CA PHE A 120 6.84 6.06 3.70
C PHE A 120 7.06 6.29 2.20
N PRO A 121 6.64 7.46 1.69
CA PRO A 121 7.06 7.93 0.37
C PRO A 121 8.59 7.91 0.26
N LEU A 122 9.10 7.41 -0.86
CA LEU A 122 10.53 7.44 -1.14
C LEU A 122 10.99 8.86 -1.52
N ARG A 123 10.05 9.68 -1.98
CA ARG A 123 10.26 11.01 -2.56
C ARG A 123 9.12 11.95 -2.18
N GLY A 124 9.38 13.24 -2.28
CA GLY A 124 8.46 14.30 -1.88
C GLY A 124 8.66 14.70 -0.41
N ALA A 125 8.35 15.95 -0.10
CA ALA A 125 8.33 16.41 1.27
C ALA A 125 7.19 15.69 2.02
N PRO A 126 7.45 15.19 3.24
CA PRO A 126 6.39 14.58 4.03
C PRO A 126 5.30 15.60 4.32
N PRO A 127 4.05 15.14 4.47
CA PRO A 127 2.98 16.01 4.92
C PRO A 127 3.34 16.62 6.27
N ILE A 128 2.91 17.87 6.52
CA ILE A 128 3.11 18.56 7.82
C ILE A 128 2.66 17.69 9.01
N ASN A 129 1.63 16.86 8.80
CA ASN A 129 1.26 15.80 9.72
C ASN A 129 1.09 14.47 8.94
N PRO A 130 2.11 13.60 8.92
CA PRO A 130 2.04 12.34 8.17
C PRO A 130 1.03 11.35 8.77
N LYS A 131 0.56 11.58 10.00
CA LYS A 131 -0.40 10.70 10.69
C LYS A 131 -1.85 11.07 10.43
N SER A 132 -2.15 12.33 10.11
CA SER A 132 -3.54 12.78 9.93
C SER A 132 -4.19 12.30 8.63
N ASN A 133 -3.46 11.59 7.76
CA ASN A 133 -3.97 11.12 6.47
C ASN A 133 -3.20 9.87 5.97
N MET A 134 -2.99 8.90 6.85
CA MET A 134 -2.32 7.63 6.50
C MET A 134 -3.29 6.63 5.86
N ILE A 135 -2.81 5.85 4.90
CA ILE A 135 -3.52 4.71 4.32
C ILE A 135 -3.23 3.50 5.21
N CYS A 136 -4.18 3.07 6.05
CA CYS A 136 -4.00 1.91 6.91
C CYS A 136 -4.78 0.71 6.37
N LEU A 137 -4.06 -0.29 5.86
CA LEU A 137 -4.63 -1.51 5.29
C LEU A 137 -4.42 -2.67 6.26
N ALA A 138 -5.50 -3.33 6.67
CA ALA A 138 -5.39 -4.59 7.37
C ALA A 138 -5.50 -5.76 6.40
N LEU A 139 -4.48 -6.62 6.42
CA LEU A 139 -4.50 -7.90 5.75
C LEU A 139 -5.08 -8.95 6.69
N ILE A 140 -6.19 -9.54 6.26
CA ILE A 140 -6.76 -10.78 6.79
C ILE A 140 -6.67 -11.84 5.68
N PRO A 141 -6.92 -13.14 5.93
CA PRO A 141 -6.68 -14.18 4.92
C PRO A 141 -7.33 -13.85 3.57
N ASN A 142 -6.50 -13.59 2.56
CA ASN A 142 -6.87 -13.22 1.18
C ASN A 142 -7.75 -11.96 1.03
N HIS A 143 -7.81 -11.06 2.02
CA HIS A 143 -8.65 -9.86 1.94
C HIS A 143 -8.02 -8.66 2.64
N PHE A 144 -8.16 -7.49 2.02
CA PHE A 144 -7.78 -6.21 2.60
C PHE A 144 -9.01 -5.44 3.04
N VAL A 145 -8.94 -4.88 4.24
CA VAL A 145 -9.90 -3.88 4.74
C VAL A 145 -9.16 -2.58 5.04
N LEU A 146 -9.85 -1.45 4.91
CA LEU A 146 -9.32 -0.15 5.28
C LEU A 146 -9.63 0.12 6.75
N LEU A 147 -8.62 0.57 7.52
CA LEU A 147 -8.77 0.92 8.92
C LEU A 147 -8.72 2.43 9.13
N SER A 148 -9.61 2.93 9.99
CA SER A 148 -9.46 4.23 10.64
C SER A 148 -8.86 4.01 12.03
N LEU A 149 -7.77 4.70 12.34
CA LEU A 149 -7.05 4.55 13.60
C LEU A 149 -7.11 5.85 14.41
N LYS A 150 -7.22 5.71 15.74
CA LYS A 150 -7.13 6.80 16.71
C LYS A 150 -5.78 7.51 16.60
N ASP A 151 -5.81 8.81 16.90
CA ASP A 151 -4.60 9.59 17.14
C ASP A 151 -3.75 8.95 18.25
N GLY A 152 -2.43 8.99 18.07
CA GLY A 152 -1.49 8.39 19.01
C GLY A 152 -1.41 6.87 18.98
N CYS A 153 -2.05 6.19 18.02
CA CYS A 153 -1.91 4.74 17.87
C CYS A 153 -0.44 4.31 17.68
N PRO A 154 -0.03 3.15 18.22
CA PRO A 154 1.28 2.60 17.96
C PRO A 154 1.36 2.17 16.49
N LEU A 155 2.41 2.61 15.80
CA LEU A 155 2.68 2.20 14.43
C LEU A 155 3.67 1.02 14.41
N PRO A 156 3.55 0.10 13.43
CA PRO A 156 4.54 -0.94 13.20
C PRO A 156 5.90 -0.33 12.86
N PRO A 157 6.99 -1.10 12.87
CA PRO A 157 8.29 -0.62 12.41
C PRO A 157 8.23 -0.15 10.96
N SER A 158 9.13 0.79 10.62
CA SER A 158 9.30 1.24 9.25
C SER A 158 10.09 0.28 8.41
N SER A 159 9.72 0.18 7.14
CA SER A 159 10.44 -0.64 6.18
C SER A 159 11.91 -0.27 6.11
N THR A 160 12.75 -1.30 6.06
CA THR A 160 14.21 -1.12 5.97
C THR A 160 14.58 -0.48 4.64
N GLU A 161 13.84 -0.78 3.57
CA GLU A 161 14.06 -0.20 2.25
C GLU A 161 13.87 1.30 2.22
N TRP A 162 12.91 1.85 2.99
CA TRP A 162 12.78 3.30 3.09
C TRP A 162 14.02 3.96 3.69
N ARG A 163 14.61 3.37 4.74
CA ARG A 163 15.82 3.93 5.37
C ARG A 163 17.00 3.96 4.41
N ASN A 164 17.10 2.97 3.53
CA ASN A 164 18.20 2.81 2.58
C ASN A 164 18.04 3.69 1.34
N HIS A 165 16.80 3.89 0.88
CA HIS A 165 16.55 4.43 -0.46
C HIS A 165 15.80 5.76 -0.51
N ARG A 166 15.35 6.31 0.63
CA ARG A 166 14.69 7.63 0.67
C ARG A 166 15.60 8.74 0.11
N SER A 167 14.97 9.65 -0.63
CA SER A 167 15.58 10.92 -1.06
C SER A 167 15.86 11.86 0.11
N ASP A 168 16.65 12.91 -0.12
CA ASP A 168 16.94 13.92 0.92
C ASP A 168 15.70 14.70 1.33
N GLU A 169 14.81 15.00 0.38
CA GLU A 169 13.55 15.71 0.66
C GLU A 169 12.64 14.88 1.58
N ALA A 170 12.63 13.56 1.42
CA ALA A 170 11.85 12.64 2.23
C ALA A 170 12.41 12.42 3.65
N LYS A 171 13.57 13.00 4.00
CA LYS A 171 14.16 12.91 5.36
C LYS A 171 13.63 13.94 6.35
N THR A 172 13.04 15.02 5.84
CA THR A 172 12.58 16.16 6.65
C THR A 172 11.32 15.85 7.45
#